data_AF-A0A1V1V3N7-F1
#
_entry.id   AF-A0A1V1V3N7-F1
#
_cell.length_a   1.000
_cell.length_b   1.000
_cell.length_c   1.000
_cell.angle_alpha   90.00
_cell.angle_beta   90.00
_cell.angle_gamma   90.00
#
_symmetry.space_group_name_H-M   'P 1'
#
loop_
_entity.id
_entity.type
_entity.pdbx_description
1 polymer ?
#
loop_
_entity_poly.entity_id
_entity_poly.type
_entity_poly.pdbx_seq_one_letter_code
_entity_poly.pdbx_strand_id
1 'polypeptide(L)'
;MDIETYDRLPLVPEALLKAHKVHTSYDTRFRACARLLQALHRERAGWTRGSYTTTSGRKRSMGHLVGVCDGAAGANFLTPEVHRLARRELAYREPGAMFEERRLYENLLSSAPLALNLLGPLKLDRTLAEAFVREIAPEYAGQVCAVTFEHSPGRGDPTFTDDATAFDAFIALRLDDGRKVFIAIEVKYSEAANEPEPRMRARYDDLSVASELFIDPDDPALRRNPIQQMWRLHMLAQSIIDAGLFDAGKVVVIAPRLNDQVQRAVGRYQQHLAPAGLGKAEFLNLPLEDAIAALALAGAPDQARALTARYVDFGPIQALI
;
A
#
# COMPACT_ATOMS: atom_id res chain seq x y z
N MET A 1 -21.50 -29.45 -2.62
CA MET A 1 -20.74 -29.54 -3.88
C MET A 1 -19.51 -28.71 -3.64
N ASP A 2 -18.39 -29.36 -3.29
CA ASP A 2 -17.15 -28.63 -3.04
C ASP A 2 -16.71 -28.00 -4.36
N ILE A 3 -16.82 -26.67 -4.41
CA ILE A 3 -16.30 -25.88 -5.53
C ILE A 3 -14.78 -25.91 -5.37
N GLU A 4 -14.09 -26.49 -6.35
CA GLU A 4 -12.63 -26.47 -6.43
C GLU A 4 -12.10 -25.06 -6.16
N THR A 5 -11.23 -24.92 -5.17
CA THR A 5 -10.48 -23.70 -4.95
C THR A 5 -9.45 -23.57 -6.06
N TYR A 6 -9.74 -22.75 -7.06
CA TYR A 6 -8.79 -22.41 -8.10
C TYR A 6 -7.75 -21.41 -7.55
N ASP A 7 -6.46 -21.63 -7.85
CA ASP A 7 -5.36 -20.68 -7.57
C ASP A 7 -5.42 -19.38 -8.41
N ARG A 8 -6.61 -19.03 -8.90
CA ARG A 8 -6.84 -17.88 -9.79
C ARG A 8 -8.22 -17.31 -9.55
N LEU A 9 -8.30 -15.99 -9.59
CA LEU A 9 -9.57 -15.27 -9.58
C LEU A 9 -10.41 -15.58 -10.83
N PRO A 10 -11.75 -15.54 -10.73
CA PRO A 10 -12.61 -15.76 -11.88
C PRO A 10 -12.49 -14.61 -12.89
N LEU A 11 -12.76 -14.91 -14.17
CA LEU A 11 -13.14 -13.88 -15.13
C LEU A 11 -14.63 -13.59 -14.93
N VAL A 12 -14.93 -12.53 -14.17
CA VAL A 12 -16.30 -12.17 -13.83
C VAL A 12 -17.07 -11.77 -15.11
N PRO A 13 -18.25 -12.35 -15.37
CA PRO A 13 -19.06 -11.97 -16.54
C PRO A 13 -19.38 -10.48 -16.58
N GLU A 14 -19.27 -9.86 -17.76
CA GLU A 14 -19.51 -8.42 -17.95
C GLU A 14 -20.91 -7.99 -17.50
N ALA A 15 -21.92 -8.83 -17.72
CA ALA A 15 -23.29 -8.57 -17.27
C ALA A 15 -23.37 -8.38 -15.75
N LEU A 16 -22.65 -9.20 -14.98
CA LEU A 16 -22.58 -9.10 -13.52
C LEU A 16 -21.83 -7.83 -13.09
N LEU A 17 -20.68 -7.53 -13.72
CA LEU A 17 -19.95 -6.29 -13.46
C LEU A 17 -20.79 -5.03 -13.76
N LYS A 18 -21.62 -5.07 -14.81
CA LYS A 18 -22.55 -3.97 -15.15
C LYS A 18 -23.69 -3.85 -14.15
N ALA A 19 -24.23 -4.97 -13.65
CA ALA A 19 -25.30 -4.98 -12.66
C ALA A 19 -24.87 -4.25 -11.37
N HIS A 20 -23.65 -4.51 -10.88
CA HIS A 20 -23.09 -3.84 -9.70
C HIS A 20 -22.40 -2.49 -10.00
N LYS A 21 -22.50 -1.96 -11.23
CA LYS A 21 -21.88 -0.69 -11.65
C LYS A 21 -20.36 -0.63 -11.43
N VAL A 22 -19.67 -1.74 -11.69
CA VAL A 22 -18.20 -1.85 -11.54
C VAL A 22 -17.48 -2.13 -12.85
N HIS A 23 -18.21 -2.43 -13.94
CA HIS A 23 -17.58 -2.66 -15.24
C HIS A 23 -16.71 -1.48 -15.71
N THR A 24 -15.44 -1.77 -15.98
CA THR A 24 -14.45 -0.84 -16.54
C THR A 24 -13.61 -1.59 -17.55
N SER A 25 -13.52 -1.07 -18.78
CA SER A 25 -12.70 -1.66 -19.82
C SER A 25 -11.22 -1.71 -19.39
N TYR A 26 -10.54 -2.79 -19.73
CA TYR A 26 -9.11 -3.01 -19.42
C TYR A 26 -8.77 -3.11 -17.92
N ASP A 27 -9.77 -3.30 -17.04
CA ASP A 27 -9.46 -3.73 -15.67
C ASP A 27 -8.74 -5.09 -15.74
N THR A 28 -7.66 -5.22 -14.96
CA THR A 28 -7.03 -6.52 -14.76
C THR A 28 -8.02 -7.46 -14.08
N ARG A 29 -7.78 -8.77 -14.18
CA ARG A 29 -8.61 -9.77 -13.50
C ARG A 29 -8.73 -9.47 -12.00
N PHE A 30 -7.61 -9.17 -11.34
CA PHE A 30 -7.60 -8.79 -9.93
C PHE A 30 -8.43 -7.54 -9.67
N ARG A 31 -8.20 -6.46 -10.43
CA ARG A 31 -8.89 -5.19 -10.24
C ARG A 31 -10.41 -5.31 -10.43
N ALA A 32 -10.86 -6.07 -11.42
CA ALA A 32 -12.28 -6.32 -11.64
C ALA A 32 -12.92 -7.05 -10.43
N CYS A 33 -12.27 -8.09 -9.92
CA CYS A 33 -12.72 -8.81 -8.72
C CYS A 33 -12.69 -7.91 -7.47
N ALA A 34 -11.57 -7.26 -7.18
CA ALA A 34 -11.44 -6.36 -6.03
C ALA A 34 -12.53 -5.26 -6.05
N ARG A 35 -12.75 -4.64 -7.22
CA ARG A 35 -13.80 -3.62 -7.39
C ARG A 35 -15.20 -4.16 -7.15
N LEU A 36 -15.51 -5.37 -7.64
CA LEU A 36 -16.79 -6.04 -7.36
C LEU A 36 -16.93 -6.36 -5.86
N LEU A 37 -15.90 -6.92 -5.22
CA LEU A 37 -15.89 -7.19 -3.78
C LEU A 37 -16.20 -5.92 -2.98
N GLN A 38 -15.58 -4.79 -3.34
CA GLN A 38 -15.85 -3.52 -2.66
C GLN A 38 -17.29 -3.02 -2.86
N ALA A 39 -17.88 -3.27 -4.03
CA ALA A 39 -19.29 -2.94 -4.29
C ALA A 39 -20.27 -3.81 -3.50
N LEU A 40 -20.00 -5.12 -3.38
CA LEU A 40 -20.81 -6.03 -2.58
C LEU A 40 -20.75 -5.67 -1.09
N HIS A 41 -19.57 -5.29 -0.59
CA HIS A 41 -19.44 -4.82 0.78
C HIS A 41 -20.27 -3.54 1.03
N ARG A 42 -20.22 -2.56 0.11
CA ARG A 42 -21.07 -1.36 0.19
C ARG A 42 -22.55 -1.73 0.26
N GLU A 43 -22.99 -2.63 -0.60
CA GLU A 43 -24.39 -3.07 -0.67
C GLU A 43 -24.85 -3.75 0.62
N ARG A 44 -24.03 -4.63 1.18
CA ARG A 44 -24.30 -5.29 2.47
C ARG A 44 -24.39 -4.30 3.62
N ALA A 45 -23.56 -3.25 3.60
CA ALA A 45 -23.57 -2.20 4.62
C ALA A 45 -24.72 -1.17 4.45
N GLY A 46 -25.47 -1.23 3.33
CA GLY A 46 -26.56 -0.30 3.05
C GLY A 46 -26.11 1.12 2.68
N TRP A 47 -24.82 1.33 2.38
CA TRP A 47 -24.29 2.65 2.05
C TRP A 47 -24.72 3.11 0.66
N THR A 48 -24.97 4.41 0.55
CA THR A 48 -25.32 5.06 -0.71
C THR A 48 -24.18 4.96 -1.71
N ARG A 49 -24.51 4.82 -3.00
CA ARG A 49 -23.52 4.69 -4.05
C ARG A 49 -22.95 6.06 -4.42
N GLY A 50 -21.63 6.16 -4.45
CA GLY A 50 -20.90 7.36 -4.84
C GLY A 50 -20.82 7.59 -6.36
N SER A 51 -20.13 8.67 -6.72
CA SER A 51 -19.88 9.05 -8.10
C SER A 51 -18.66 9.96 -8.24
N TYR A 52 -18.04 9.96 -9.42
CA TYR A 52 -16.98 10.89 -9.78
C TYR A 52 -17.31 11.62 -11.08
N THR A 53 -16.63 12.74 -11.32
CA THR A 53 -16.76 13.51 -12.57
C THR A 53 -15.58 13.16 -13.46
N THR A 54 -15.85 12.72 -14.69
CA THR A 54 -14.80 12.45 -15.70
C THR A 54 -14.15 13.75 -16.16
N THR A 55 -13.01 13.66 -16.84
CA THR A 55 -12.34 14.81 -17.49
C THR A 55 -13.26 15.58 -18.45
N SER A 56 -14.21 14.91 -19.11
CA SER A 56 -15.22 15.54 -19.98
C SER A 56 -16.40 16.16 -19.23
N GLY A 57 -16.34 16.30 -17.90
CA GLY A 57 -17.41 16.87 -17.07
C GLY A 57 -18.59 15.94 -16.79
N ARG A 58 -18.61 14.70 -17.31
CA ARG A 58 -19.72 13.75 -17.09
C ARG A 58 -19.64 13.11 -15.71
N LYS A 59 -20.75 13.12 -14.98
CA LYS A 59 -20.90 12.38 -13.72
C LYS A 59 -21.07 10.88 -14.00
N ARG A 60 -20.25 10.04 -13.38
CA ARG A 60 -20.32 8.57 -13.45
C ARG A 60 -20.46 7.99 -12.05
N SER A 61 -21.51 7.19 -11.84
CA SER A 61 -21.69 6.43 -10.61
C SER A 61 -20.97 5.09 -10.70
N MET A 62 -20.33 4.66 -9.62
CA MET A 62 -19.56 3.43 -9.54
C MET A 62 -19.89 2.67 -8.25
N GLY A 63 -19.99 1.35 -8.34
CA GLY A 63 -20.43 0.50 -7.22
C GLY A 63 -19.50 0.46 -6.01
N HIS A 64 -18.20 0.66 -6.22
CA HIS A 64 -17.17 0.67 -5.18
C HIS A 64 -16.98 2.04 -4.52
N LEU A 65 -17.70 3.07 -4.97
CA LEU A 65 -17.69 4.39 -4.32
C LEU A 65 -18.85 4.49 -3.34
N VAL A 66 -18.63 5.16 -2.22
CA VAL A 66 -19.69 5.52 -1.26
C VAL A 66 -20.13 6.97 -1.44
N GLY A 67 -21.35 7.30 -1.03
CA GLY A 67 -21.82 8.67 -1.01
C GLY A 67 -21.11 9.50 0.06
N VAL A 68 -21.14 10.82 -0.11
CA VAL A 68 -20.40 11.78 0.73
C VAL A 68 -20.74 11.64 2.22
N CYS A 69 -22.02 11.46 2.56
CA CYS A 69 -22.46 11.30 3.95
C CYS A 69 -21.92 10.01 4.59
N ASP A 70 -21.97 8.88 3.87
CA ASP A 70 -21.46 7.60 4.36
C ASP A 70 -19.92 7.63 4.47
N GLY A 71 -19.25 8.24 3.48
CA GLY A 71 -17.80 8.45 3.51
C GLY A 71 -17.38 9.31 4.71
N ALA A 72 -18.06 10.43 4.95
CA ALA A 72 -17.82 11.30 6.11
C ALA A 72 -18.17 10.62 7.45
N ALA A 73 -19.08 9.65 7.46
CA ALA A 73 -19.37 8.83 8.63
C ALA A 73 -18.31 7.74 8.87
N GLY A 74 -17.40 7.52 7.92
CA GLY A 74 -16.26 6.61 8.05
C GLY A 74 -16.41 5.27 7.34
N ALA A 75 -17.26 5.17 6.30
CA ALA A 75 -17.51 3.91 5.57
C ALA A 75 -16.25 3.22 5.00
N ASN A 76 -15.17 3.96 4.77
CA ASN A 76 -13.90 3.40 4.30
C ASN A 76 -13.07 2.73 5.43
N PHE A 77 -13.38 2.97 6.70
CA PHE A 77 -12.56 2.56 7.84
C PHE A 77 -13.21 1.43 8.62
N LEU A 78 -12.40 0.44 9.02
CA LEU A 78 -12.89 -0.75 9.71
C LEU A 78 -13.33 -0.47 11.15
N THR A 79 -12.79 0.57 11.78
CA THR A 79 -13.15 0.97 13.14
C THR A 79 -13.31 2.50 13.26
N PRO A 80 -14.13 2.98 14.22
CA PRO A 80 -14.20 4.40 14.54
C PRO A 80 -12.86 5.02 14.93
N GLU A 81 -11.98 4.24 15.57
CA GLU A 81 -10.63 4.63 15.97
C GLU A 81 -9.77 4.94 14.74
N VAL A 82 -9.76 4.05 13.74
CA VAL A 82 -9.03 4.27 12.48
C VAL A 82 -9.63 5.44 11.71
N HIS A 83 -10.96 5.61 11.71
CA HIS A 83 -11.57 6.79 11.11
C HIS A 83 -11.11 8.10 11.79
N ARG A 84 -11.12 8.15 13.13
CA ARG A 84 -10.59 9.32 13.87
C ARG A 84 -9.11 9.55 13.57
N LEU A 85 -8.32 8.48 13.45
CA LEU A 85 -6.92 8.57 13.05
C LEU A 85 -6.78 9.18 11.65
N ALA A 86 -7.51 8.68 10.66
CA ALA A 86 -7.46 9.19 9.29
C ALA A 86 -7.77 10.68 9.20
N ARG A 87 -8.75 11.17 9.97
CA ARG A 87 -9.04 12.60 10.08
C ARG A 87 -7.85 13.40 10.64
N ARG A 88 -7.16 12.84 11.63
CA ARG A 88 -5.96 13.45 12.22
C ARG A 88 -4.79 13.44 11.24
N GLU A 89 -4.51 12.32 10.59
CA GLU A 89 -3.45 12.22 9.58
C GLU A 89 -3.68 13.21 8.44
N LEU A 90 -4.93 13.35 7.97
CA LEU A 90 -5.26 14.35 6.95
C LEU A 90 -5.00 15.78 7.44
N ALA A 91 -5.41 16.11 8.67
CA ALA A 91 -5.29 17.47 9.22
C ALA A 91 -3.83 17.88 9.52
N TYR A 92 -3.00 16.93 9.94
CA TYR A 92 -1.61 17.15 10.35
C TYR A 92 -0.59 16.57 9.38
N ARG A 93 -1.01 16.28 8.14
CA ARG A 93 -0.15 15.74 7.08
C ARG A 93 1.06 16.63 6.84
N GLU A 94 2.17 15.99 6.43
CA GLU A 94 3.37 16.70 6.05
C GLU A 94 3.10 17.68 4.91
N PRO A 95 3.76 18.85 4.88
CA PRO A 95 3.68 19.76 3.75
C PRO A 95 3.99 19.04 2.42
N GLY A 96 3.08 19.17 1.45
CA GLY A 96 3.19 18.51 0.15
C GLY A 96 2.81 17.02 0.12
N ALA A 97 2.35 16.43 1.23
CA ALA A 97 1.78 15.08 1.23
C ALA A 97 0.53 14.99 0.34
N MET A 98 0.40 13.90 -0.41
CA MET A 98 -0.58 13.76 -1.49
C MET A 98 -1.85 13.01 -1.06
N PHE A 99 -2.35 13.33 0.15
CA PHE A 99 -3.66 12.86 0.58
C PHE A 99 -4.78 13.45 -0.28
N GLU A 100 -5.33 12.65 -1.20
CA GLU A 100 -6.55 13.01 -1.91
C GLU A 100 -7.78 12.64 -1.05
N GLU A 101 -8.40 13.65 -0.45
CA GLU A 101 -9.49 13.48 0.53
C GLU A 101 -10.66 12.64 0.01
N ARG A 102 -11.10 12.86 -1.23
CA ARG A 102 -12.20 12.08 -1.81
C ARG A 102 -11.81 10.61 -1.98
N ARG A 103 -10.61 10.32 -2.46
CA ARG A 103 -10.09 8.94 -2.54
C ARG A 103 -9.95 8.31 -1.15
N LEU A 104 -9.61 9.08 -0.13
CA LEU A 104 -9.49 8.60 1.25
C LEU A 104 -10.84 8.22 1.87
N TYR A 105 -11.91 9.01 1.68
CA TYR A 105 -13.21 8.77 2.33
C TYR A 105 -14.26 8.08 1.46
N GLU A 106 -14.23 8.29 0.14
CA GLU A 106 -15.32 7.87 -0.76
C GLU A 106 -14.98 6.63 -1.60
N ASN A 107 -13.70 6.27 -1.73
CA ASN A 107 -13.26 5.19 -2.60
C ASN A 107 -12.84 3.93 -1.83
N LEU A 108 -13.74 2.95 -1.77
CA LEU A 108 -13.51 1.69 -1.05
C LEU A 108 -12.41 0.83 -1.71
N LEU A 109 -12.07 1.08 -2.97
CA LEU A 109 -11.03 0.35 -3.73
C LEU A 109 -9.63 0.96 -3.55
N SER A 110 -9.51 2.07 -2.83
CA SER A 110 -8.25 2.79 -2.68
C SER A 110 -7.28 2.05 -1.73
N SER A 111 -5.99 2.07 -2.05
CA SER A 111 -4.93 1.58 -1.16
C SER A 111 -4.70 2.48 0.06
N ALA A 112 -4.96 3.80 -0.04
CA ALA A 112 -4.79 4.73 1.07
C ALA A 112 -5.60 4.38 2.35
N PRO A 113 -6.93 4.13 2.28
CA PRO A 113 -7.68 3.63 3.43
C PRO A 113 -7.27 2.20 3.82
N LEU A 114 -6.81 1.35 2.88
CA LEU A 114 -6.24 0.04 3.24
C LEU A 114 -4.99 0.20 4.12
N ALA A 115 -4.06 1.08 3.77
CA ALA A 115 -2.86 1.36 4.55
C ALA A 115 -3.23 1.82 5.98
N LEU A 116 -4.20 2.72 6.11
CA LEU A 116 -4.70 3.17 7.42
C LEU A 116 -5.44 2.06 8.20
N ASN A 117 -6.24 1.23 7.54
CA ASN A 117 -6.92 0.11 8.17
C ASN A 117 -5.95 -0.98 8.65
N LEU A 118 -4.86 -1.21 7.91
CA LEU A 118 -3.86 -2.22 8.25
C LEU A 118 -2.89 -1.72 9.32
N LEU A 119 -2.35 -0.51 9.14
CA LEU A 119 -1.21 0.00 9.93
C LEU A 119 -1.63 1.05 10.97
N GLY A 120 -2.83 1.62 10.84
CA GLY A 120 -3.37 2.57 11.82
C GLY A 120 -3.48 2.01 13.24
N PRO A 121 -3.93 0.75 13.44
CA PRO A 121 -3.89 0.11 14.75
C PRO A 121 -2.50 0.09 15.39
N LEU A 122 -1.43 -0.06 14.61
CA LEU A 122 -0.05 -0.04 15.10
C LEU A 122 0.35 1.35 15.62
N LYS A 123 -0.14 2.42 14.98
CA LYS A 123 0.06 3.79 15.47
C LYS A 123 -0.68 4.07 16.77
N LEU A 124 -1.82 3.41 16.98
CA LEU A 124 -2.68 3.58 18.15
C LEU A 124 -2.22 2.72 19.34
N ASP A 125 -1.54 1.60 19.08
CA ASP A 125 -1.04 0.67 20.09
C ASP A 125 0.41 0.27 19.79
N ARG A 126 1.34 0.80 20.58
CA ARG A 126 2.77 0.50 20.45
C ARG A 126 3.09 -0.98 20.69
N THR A 127 2.43 -1.62 21.64
CA THR A 127 2.70 -3.04 21.95
C THR A 127 2.32 -3.91 20.74
N LEU A 128 1.19 -3.61 20.11
CA LEU A 128 0.77 -4.24 18.86
C LEU A 128 1.77 -3.97 17.73
N ALA A 129 2.28 -2.74 17.60
CA ALA A 129 3.30 -2.38 16.62
C ALA A 129 4.59 -3.19 16.80
N GLU A 130 5.10 -3.28 18.02
CA GLU A 130 6.32 -4.04 18.33
C GLU A 130 6.12 -5.54 18.08
N ALA A 131 4.93 -6.08 18.39
CA ALA A 131 4.58 -7.46 18.09
C ALA A 131 4.47 -7.72 16.58
N PHE A 132 3.84 -6.81 15.84
CA PHE A 132 3.74 -6.90 14.38
C PHE A 132 5.12 -6.89 13.72
N VAL A 133 6.03 -6.01 14.17
CA VAL A 133 7.40 -5.95 13.64
C VAL A 133 8.17 -7.23 13.92
N ARG A 134 8.01 -7.84 15.10
CA ARG A 134 8.62 -9.15 15.39
C ARG A 134 8.20 -10.24 14.40
N GLU A 135 6.97 -10.20 13.90
CA GLU A 135 6.48 -11.18 12.93
C GLU A 135 7.03 -10.94 11.52
N ILE A 136 7.12 -9.68 11.06
CA ILE A 136 7.46 -9.38 9.65
C ILE A 136 8.95 -9.06 9.40
N ALA A 137 9.67 -8.66 10.44
CA ALA A 137 11.07 -8.23 10.39
C ALA A 137 11.74 -8.49 11.76
N PRO A 138 11.89 -9.76 12.19
CA PRO A 138 12.41 -10.12 13.51
C PRO A 138 13.80 -9.54 13.80
N GLU A 139 14.63 -9.33 12.79
CA GLU A 139 15.93 -8.67 12.88
C GLU A 139 15.84 -7.20 13.35
N TYR A 140 14.67 -6.57 13.18
CA TYR A 140 14.37 -5.21 13.64
C TYR A 140 13.45 -5.18 14.87
N ALA A 141 13.28 -6.31 15.55
CA ALA A 141 12.57 -6.36 16.82
C ALA A 141 13.20 -5.37 17.83
N GLY A 142 12.43 -4.37 18.22
CA GLY A 142 12.88 -3.32 19.13
C GLY A 142 11.72 -2.43 19.54
N GLN A 143 12.04 -1.32 20.22
CA GLN A 143 11.06 -0.35 20.66
C GLN A 143 10.54 0.47 19.48
N VAL A 144 9.23 0.41 19.21
CA VAL A 144 8.61 1.29 18.20
C VAL A 144 8.53 2.70 18.77
N CYS A 145 9.21 3.64 18.11
CA CYS A 145 9.27 5.05 18.48
C CYS A 145 8.15 5.87 17.81
N ALA A 146 7.83 5.57 16.55
CA ALA A 146 6.79 6.26 15.81
C ALA A 146 6.25 5.42 14.66
N VAL A 147 4.99 5.69 14.31
CA VAL A 147 4.36 5.25 13.05
C VAL A 147 3.81 6.51 12.36
N THR A 148 4.25 6.79 11.15
CA THR A 148 3.81 7.93 10.33
C THR A 148 3.24 7.46 9.00
N PHE A 149 2.42 8.29 8.36
CA PHE A 149 1.75 8.00 7.09
C PHE A 149 2.10 9.06 6.05
N GLU A 150 2.15 8.68 4.77
CA GLU A 150 2.54 9.57 3.66
C GLU A 150 3.87 10.30 3.92
N HIS A 151 4.84 9.56 4.45
CA HIS A 151 6.10 10.09 4.96
C HIS A 151 7.13 10.25 3.84
N SER A 152 7.70 11.45 3.72
CA SER A 152 8.89 11.73 2.90
C SER A 152 9.85 12.58 3.70
N PRO A 153 11.05 12.09 4.05
CA PRO A 153 12.05 12.94 4.66
C PRO A 153 12.44 14.02 3.66
N GLY A 154 12.40 15.29 4.09
CA GLY A 154 12.76 16.44 3.24
C GLY A 154 12.14 16.39 1.85
N ARG A 155 10.81 16.36 1.74
CA ARG A 155 10.11 16.34 0.44
C ARG A 155 10.61 17.47 -0.48
N GLY A 156 11.13 17.10 -1.66
CA GLY A 156 11.76 18.05 -2.59
C GLY A 156 13.15 18.55 -2.19
N ASP A 157 13.78 17.95 -1.18
CA ASP A 157 15.16 18.23 -0.77
C ASP A 157 16.14 17.38 -1.58
N PRO A 158 17.19 17.98 -2.17
CA PRO A 158 18.20 17.27 -2.95
C PRO A 158 19.11 16.36 -2.13
N THR A 159 19.06 16.40 -0.80
CA THR A 159 19.67 15.38 0.07
C THR A 159 19.06 14.01 -0.23
N PHE A 160 17.77 13.95 -0.54
CA PHE A 160 17.03 12.73 -0.86
C PHE A 160 16.75 12.66 -2.37
N THR A 161 15.54 12.26 -2.77
CA THR A 161 15.16 12.04 -4.19
C THR A 161 14.84 13.31 -4.98
N ASP A 162 14.86 14.51 -4.35
CA ASP A 162 14.47 15.78 -4.99
C ASP A 162 13.06 15.72 -5.63
N ASP A 163 12.14 14.93 -5.07
CA ASP A 163 10.78 14.80 -5.59
C ASP A 163 9.74 14.61 -4.48
N ALA A 164 8.53 14.23 -4.87
CA ALA A 164 7.42 13.99 -3.96
C ALA A 164 7.24 12.49 -3.63
N THR A 165 8.23 11.63 -3.89
CA THR A 165 8.19 10.22 -3.50
C THR A 165 8.02 10.13 -1.98
N ALA A 166 7.09 9.31 -1.53
CA ALA A 166 6.78 9.11 -0.12
C ALA A 166 6.41 7.65 0.12
N PHE A 167 6.56 7.22 1.36
CA PHE A 167 6.07 5.92 1.83
C PHE A 167 4.64 6.07 2.34
N ASP A 168 3.78 5.11 2.03
CA ASP A 168 2.41 5.07 2.57
C ASP A 168 2.44 5.02 4.11
N ALA A 169 3.39 4.29 4.68
CA ALA A 169 3.69 4.31 6.11
C ALA A 169 5.18 4.15 6.43
N PHE A 170 5.59 4.64 7.58
CA PHE A 170 6.97 4.55 8.07
C PHE A 170 6.98 4.25 9.57
N ILE A 171 7.64 3.16 9.96
CA ILE A 171 7.78 2.73 11.34
C ILE A 171 9.23 3.00 11.76
N ALA A 172 9.43 3.91 12.72
CA ALA A 172 10.74 4.17 13.29
C ALA A 172 10.92 3.37 14.58
N LEU A 173 12.06 2.68 14.72
CA LEU A 173 12.36 1.82 15.85
C LEU A 173 13.74 2.12 16.44
N ARG A 174 13.91 1.71 17.70
CA ARG A 174 15.21 1.65 18.38
C ARG A 174 15.46 0.23 18.87
N LEU A 175 16.59 -0.34 18.47
CA LEU A 175 17.02 -1.67 18.91
C LEU A 175 17.68 -1.60 20.29
N ASP A 176 17.82 -2.77 20.93
CA ASP A 176 18.43 -2.88 22.27
C ASP A 176 19.90 -2.43 22.29
N ASP A 177 20.61 -2.56 21.17
CA ASP A 177 21.98 -2.06 20.99
C ASP A 177 22.05 -0.54 20.72
N GLY A 178 20.91 0.14 20.71
CA GLY A 178 20.77 1.58 20.54
C GLY A 178 20.64 2.05 19.10
N ARG A 179 20.81 1.17 18.09
CA ARG A 179 20.64 1.52 16.67
C ARG A 179 19.23 2.01 16.38
N LYS A 180 19.13 3.03 15.54
CA LYS A 180 17.88 3.55 14.96
C LYS A 180 17.64 2.81 13.66
N VAL A 181 16.52 2.10 13.55
CA VAL A 181 16.14 1.41 12.31
C VAL A 181 14.75 1.81 11.86
N PHE A 182 14.40 1.54 10.60
CA PHE A 182 13.07 1.80 10.09
C PHE A 182 12.50 0.70 9.20
N ILE A 183 11.18 0.66 9.12
CA ILE A 183 10.42 -0.09 8.11
C ILE A 183 9.59 0.91 7.32
N ALA A 184 9.89 1.05 6.04
CA ALA A 184 9.20 1.93 5.10
C ALA A 184 8.27 1.10 4.22
N ILE A 185 6.98 1.42 4.20
CA ILE A 185 5.94 0.55 3.63
C ILE A 185 5.25 1.26 2.47
N GLU A 186 5.14 0.55 1.34
CA GLU A 186 4.27 0.89 0.20
C GLU A 186 3.16 -0.15 0.12
N VAL A 187 1.91 0.29 0.06
CA VAL A 187 0.72 -0.56 -0.03
C VAL A 187 0.09 -0.43 -1.41
N LYS A 188 0.08 -1.54 -2.15
CA LYS A 188 -0.71 -1.69 -3.36
C LYS A 188 -1.93 -2.54 -3.07
N TYR A 189 -3.06 -2.16 -3.66
CA TYR A 189 -4.27 -2.97 -3.65
C TYR A 189 -4.71 -3.33 -5.06
N SER A 190 -5.32 -2.38 -5.78
CA SER A 190 -5.95 -2.60 -7.09
C SER A 190 -5.14 -2.05 -8.26
N GLU A 191 -4.00 -1.45 -7.96
CA GLU A 191 -3.01 -0.93 -8.88
C GLU A 191 -2.39 -2.06 -9.73
N ALA A 192 -1.84 -1.72 -10.90
CA ALA A 192 -1.25 -2.67 -11.84
C ALA A 192 0.24 -2.41 -12.10
N ALA A 193 0.92 -1.66 -11.22
CA ALA A 193 2.31 -1.24 -11.37
C ALA A 193 2.57 -0.57 -12.74
N ASN A 194 1.62 0.25 -13.19
CA ASN A 194 1.65 0.97 -14.46
C ASN A 194 1.24 2.44 -14.30
N GLU A 195 1.36 2.94 -13.07
CA GLU A 195 1.18 4.35 -12.74
C GLU A 195 2.05 5.22 -13.65
N PRO A 196 1.65 6.46 -13.95
CA PRO A 196 2.44 7.35 -14.80
C PRO A 196 3.90 7.42 -14.36
N GLU A 197 4.80 7.21 -15.32
CA GLU A 197 6.24 7.31 -15.07
C GLU A 197 6.58 8.74 -14.61
N PRO A 198 7.51 8.89 -13.66
CA PRO A 198 7.93 10.20 -13.19
C PRO A 198 8.64 10.94 -14.32
N ARG A 199 8.64 12.27 -14.25
CA ARG A 199 9.60 13.05 -15.03
C ARG A 199 11.00 12.73 -14.52
N MET A 200 11.87 12.25 -15.40
CA MET A 200 13.26 11.92 -15.04
C MET A 200 14.02 13.16 -14.56
N ARG A 201 14.88 12.95 -13.55
CA ARG A 201 15.72 13.95 -12.89
C ARG A 201 17.14 13.43 -12.80
N ALA A 202 18.13 14.31 -12.92
CA ALA A 202 19.55 13.96 -12.76
C ALA A 202 19.82 13.30 -11.39
N ARG A 203 19.11 13.76 -10.34
CA ARG A 203 19.22 13.20 -8.99
C ARG A 203 18.93 11.70 -8.92
N TYR A 204 18.07 11.18 -9.79
CA TYR A 204 17.80 9.75 -9.81
C TYR A 204 18.99 8.94 -10.32
N ASP A 205 19.71 9.44 -11.32
CA ASP A 205 20.91 8.77 -11.85
C ASP A 205 22.02 8.80 -10.79
N ASP A 206 22.22 9.95 -10.12
CA ASP A 206 23.18 10.08 -9.01
C ASP A 206 22.89 9.08 -7.89
N LEU A 207 21.63 8.97 -7.45
CA LEU A 207 21.23 8.05 -6.39
C LEU A 207 21.30 6.59 -6.82
N SER A 208 20.97 6.28 -8.08
CA SER A 208 21.02 4.90 -8.58
C SER A 208 22.43 4.35 -8.43
N VAL A 209 23.44 5.15 -8.82
CA VAL A 209 24.85 4.79 -8.68
C VAL A 209 25.29 4.82 -7.21
N ALA A 210 25.07 5.93 -6.51
CA ALA A 210 25.60 6.14 -5.14
C ALA A 210 24.99 5.19 -4.10
N SER A 211 23.77 4.71 -4.32
CA SER A 211 23.10 3.80 -3.38
C SER A 211 23.78 2.43 -3.29
N GLU A 212 24.45 1.99 -4.37
CA GLU A 212 25.02 0.66 -4.54
C GLU A 212 23.99 -0.48 -4.31
N LEU A 213 22.70 -0.19 -4.50
CA LEU A 213 21.61 -1.17 -4.32
C LEU A 213 21.43 -2.11 -5.51
N PHE A 214 22.02 -1.79 -6.67
CA PHE A 214 21.70 -2.41 -7.95
C PHE A 214 22.89 -3.14 -8.57
N ILE A 215 22.64 -4.26 -9.25
CA ILE A 215 23.65 -4.99 -10.03
C ILE A 215 24.18 -4.10 -11.18
N ASP A 216 23.24 -3.45 -11.88
CA ASP A 216 23.51 -2.43 -12.89
C ASP A 216 22.64 -1.20 -12.59
N PRO A 217 23.21 -0.14 -11.99
CA PRO A 217 22.46 1.08 -11.65
C PRO A 217 21.99 1.87 -12.88
N ASP A 218 22.56 1.61 -14.07
CA ASP A 218 22.23 2.27 -15.33
C ASP A 218 21.22 1.49 -16.18
N ASP A 219 20.74 0.33 -15.70
CA ASP A 219 19.75 -0.46 -16.42
C ASP A 219 18.51 0.39 -16.73
N PRO A 220 18.13 0.56 -18.02
CA PRO A 220 17.01 1.40 -18.41
C PRO A 220 15.66 0.89 -17.87
N ALA A 221 15.55 -0.39 -17.50
CA ALA A 221 14.34 -0.95 -16.92
C ALA A 221 13.99 -0.31 -15.56
N LEU A 222 15.00 0.10 -14.77
CA LEU A 222 14.80 0.77 -13.47
C LEU A 222 14.03 2.10 -13.62
N ARG A 223 14.12 2.75 -14.78
CA ARG A 223 13.48 4.03 -15.08
C ARG A 223 12.09 3.87 -15.70
N ARG A 224 11.59 2.65 -15.85
CA ARG A 224 10.34 2.35 -16.54
C ARG A 224 9.38 1.52 -15.71
N ASN A 225 8.11 1.56 -16.11
CA ASN A 225 7.14 0.61 -15.60
C ASN A 225 7.54 -0.83 -16.00
N PRO A 226 7.31 -1.82 -15.12
CA PRO A 226 6.52 -1.71 -13.91
C PRO A 226 7.31 -1.46 -12.62
N ILE A 227 8.62 -1.17 -12.71
CA ILE A 227 9.51 -1.24 -11.53
C ILE A 227 10.02 0.12 -11.02
N GLN A 228 9.86 1.20 -11.79
CA GLN A 228 10.41 2.52 -11.44
C GLN A 228 9.99 3.06 -10.07
N GLN A 229 8.79 2.74 -9.59
CA GLN A 229 8.36 3.25 -8.30
C GLN A 229 9.13 2.59 -7.15
N MET A 230 9.34 1.27 -7.22
CA MET A 230 10.13 0.54 -6.24
C MET A 230 11.59 1.01 -6.26
N TRP A 231 12.14 1.25 -7.45
CA TRP A 231 13.46 1.86 -7.62
C TRP A 231 13.57 3.20 -6.87
N ARG A 232 12.63 4.14 -7.08
CA ARG A 232 12.63 5.43 -6.38
C ARG A 232 12.43 5.32 -4.87
N LEU A 233 11.50 4.46 -4.41
CA LEU A 233 11.26 4.22 -2.98
C LEU A 233 12.49 3.64 -2.29
N HIS A 234 13.20 2.72 -2.95
CA HIS A 234 14.39 2.09 -2.38
C HIS A 234 15.58 3.04 -2.32
N MET A 235 15.78 3.87 -3.36
CA MET A 235 16.76 4.96 -3.32
C MET A 235 16.42 6.01 -2.26
N LEU A 236 15.14 6.35 -2.07
CA LEU A 236 14.72 7.21 -0.96
C LEU A 236 15.11 6.61 0.37
N ALA A 237 14.81 5.32 0.59
CA ALA A 237 15.18 4.62 1.82
C ALA A 237 16.70 4.60 2.06
N GLN A 238 17.51 4.35 1.02
CA GLN A 238 18.96 4.38 1.15
C GLN A 238 19.47 5.80 1.49
N SER A 239 18.93 6.83 0.84
CA SER A 239 19.36 8.21 1.11
C SER A 239 19.09 8.67 2.56
N ILE A 240 18.12 8.05 3.25
CA ILE A 240 17.87 8.27 4.69
C ILE A 240 19.03 7.73 5.54
N ILE A 241 19.54 6.54 5.19
CA ILE A 241 20.66 5.90 5.85
C ILE A 241 21.94 6.70 5.59
N ASP A 242 22.19 7.05 4.33
CA ASP A 242 23.39 7.80 3.92
C ASP A 242 23.44 9.19 4.57
N ALA A 243 22.28 9.81 4.84
CA ALA A 243 22.18 11.07 5.58
C ALA A 243 22.38 10.93 7.11
N GLY A 244 22.62 9.72 7.62
CA GLY A 244 22.84 9.44 9.05
C GLY A 244 21.58 9.56 9.92
N LEU A 245 20.39 9.61 9.31
CA LEU A 245 19.13 9.70 10.05
C LEU A 245 18.80 8.38 10.75
N PHE A 246 19.11 7.26 10.10
CA PHE A 246 18.94 5.89 10.60
C PHE A 246 20.16 5.04 10.26
N ASP A 247 20.39 3.98 11.05
CA ASP A 247 21.54 3.09 10.90
C ASP A 247 21.26 1.92 9.95
N ALA A 248 19.99 1.53 9.80
CA ALA A 248 19.52 0.52 8.84
C ALA A 248 18.03 0.73 8.52
N GLY A 249 17.55 0.08 7.46
CA GLY A 249 16.14 0.15 7.10
C GLY A 249 15.70 -0.94 6.15
N LYS A 250 14.38 -1.09 6.00
CA LYS A 250 13.75 -2.05 5.10
C LYS A 250 12.58 -1.42 4.38
N VAL A 251 12.57 -1.51 3.06
CA VAL A 251 11.40 -1.20 2.22
C VAL A 251 10.55 -2.45 2.10
N VAL A 252 9.28 -2.34 2.48
CA VAL A 252 8.30 -3.42 2.39
C VAL A 252 7.21 -3.01 1.40
N VAL A 253 7.05 -3.79 0.34
CA VAL A 253 5.89 -3.65 -0.56
C VAL A 253 4.84 -4.65 -0.13
N ILE A 254 3.66 -4.14 0.24
CA ILE A 254 2.50 -4.95 0.61
C ILE A 254 1.49 -4.96 -0.53
N ALA A 255 1.15 -6.14 -1.04
CA ALA A 255 0.13 -6.30 -2.07
C ALA A 255 -0.57 -7.65 -1.99
N PRO A 256 -1.86 -7.75 -2.38
CA PRO A 256 -2.57 -9.04 -2.45
C PRO A 256 -1.79 -10.07 -3.26
N ARG A 257 -1.74 -11.32 -2.79
CA ARG A 257 -1.05 -12.42 -3.47
C ARG A 257 -1.60 -12.64 -4.88
N LEU A 258 -2.91 -12.45 -5.05
CA LEU A 258 -3.60 -12.62 -6.34
C LEU A 258 -3.54 -11.38 -7.24
N ASN A 259 -2.89 -10.28 -6.82
CA ASN A 259 -2.57 -9.16 -7.70
C ASN A 259 -1.29 -9.48 -8.50
N ASP A 260 -1.43 -10.37 -9.49
CA ASP A 260 -0.35 -10.83 -10.36
C ASP A 260 0.49 -9.72 -10.98
N GLN A 261 -0.11 -8.56 -11.28
CA GLN A 261 0.62 -7.45 -11.91
C GLN A 261 1.67 -6.90 -10.95
N VAL A 262 1.28 -6.64 -9.70
CA VAL A 262 2.20 -6.15 -8.67
C VAL A 262 3.19 -7.24 -8.27
N GLN A 263 2.73 -8.48 -8.06
CA GLN A 263 3.64 -9.59 -7.68
C GLN A 263 4.74 -9.83 -8.72
N ARG A 264 4.40 -9.79 -10.02
CA ARG A 264 5.40 -9.91 -11.10
C ARG A 264 6.31 -8.69 -11.18
N ALA A 265 5.78 -7.49 -10.95
CA ALA A 265 6.59 -6.27 -10.93
C ALA A 265 7.63 -6.33 -9.81
N VAL A 266 7.23 -6.73 -8.60
CA VAL A 266 8.11 -6.89 -7.45
C VAL A 266 9.18 -7.95 -7.73
N GLY A 267 8.78 -9.13 -8.23
CA GLY A 267 9.72 -10.19 -8.59
C GLY A 267 10.72 -9.76 -9.67
N ARG A 268 10.28 -8.97 -10.67
CA ARG A 268 11.17 -8.37 -11.68
C ARG A 268 12.12 -7.37 -11.05
N TYR A 269 11.64 -6.49 -10.17
CA TYR A 269 12.49 -5.51 -9.49
C TYR A 269 13.60 -6.17 -8.68
N GLN A 270 13.28 -7.25 -7.95
CA GLN A 270 14.26 -8.00 -7.15
C GLN A 270 15.40 -8.59 -7.99
N GLN A 271 15.20 -8.86 -9.29
CA GLN A 271 16.26 -9.34 -10.18
C GLN A 271 17.34 -8.29 -10.49
N HIS A 272 17.07 -7.00 -10.21
CA HIS A 272 18.04 -5.92 -10.40
C HIS A 272 18.82 -5.60 -9.12
N LEU A 273 18.44 -6.17 -7.96
CA LEU A 273 19.08 -5.85 -6.69
C LEU A 273 20.43 -6.55 -6.54
N ALA A 274 21.43 -5.79 -6.09
CA ALA A 274 22.69 -6.36 -5.64
C ALA A 274 22.46 -7.22 -4.37
N PRO A 275 23.38 -8.16 -4.04
CA PRO A 275 23.30 -8.89 -2.79
C PRO A 275 23.20 -7.96 -1.59
N ALA A 276 22.44 -8.39 -0.56
CA ALA A 276 22.30 -7.61 0.66
C ALA A 276 23.67 -7.28 1.28
N GLY A 277 23.87 -6.01 1.61
CA GLY A 277 25.12 -5.47 2.14
C GLY A 277 24.91 -4.73 3.45
N LEU A 278 25.97 -4.62 4.25
CA LEU A 278 25.94 -3.84 5.48
C LEU A 278 25.68 -2.36 5.16
N GLY A 279 24.77 -1.72 5.91
CA GLY A 279 24.42 -0.31 5.70
C GLY A 279 23.55 -0.06 4.45
N LYS A 280 23.08 -1.12 3.79
CA LYS A 280 22.14 -1.00 2.68
C LYS A 280 20.71 -1.24 3.13
N ALA A 281 19.79 -0.43 2.61
CA ALA A 281 18.37 -0.66 2.81
C ALA A 281 18.00 -2.04 2.24
N GLU A 282 17.25 -2.80 3.02
CA GLU A 282 16.73 -4.09 2.60
C GLU A 282 15.41 -3.91 1.84
N PHE A 283 15.02 -4.94 1.05
CA PHE A 283 13.77 -4.93 0.31
C PHE A 283 12.98 -6.23 0.53
N LEU A 284 11.70 -6.11 0.88
CA LEU A 284 10.81 -7.23 1.16
C LEU A 284 9.50 -7.10 0.37
N ASN A 285 9.12 -8.17 -0.32
CA ASN A 285 7.75 -8.38 -0.78
C ASN A 285 6.96 -9.09 0.32
N LEU A 286 5.93 -8.45 0.87
CA LEU A 286 5.07 -9.03 1.90
C LEU A 286 3.64 -9.12 1.36
N PRO A 287 3.17 -10.32 0.96
CA PRO A 287 1.78 -10.49 0.55
C PRO A 287 0.80 -9.94 1.60
N LEU A 288 -0.27 -9.27 1.17
CA LEU A 288 -1.24 -8.64 2.06
C LEU A 288 -1.84 -9.65 3.05
N GLU A 289 -2.08 -10.87 2.60
CA GLU A 289 -2.56 -11.98 3.41
C GLU A 289 -1.59 -12.32 4.55
N ASP A 290 -0.28 -12.26 4.30
CA ASP A 290 0.75 -12.54 5.32
C ASP A 290 0.88 -11.37 6.30
N ALA A 291 0.75 -10.12 5.83
CA ALA A 291 0.64 -8.95 6.70
C ALA A 291 -0.60 -9.03 7.62
N ILE A 292 -1.75 -9.47 7.08
CA ILE A 292 -2.97 -9.67 7.87
C ILE A 292 -2.77 -10.79 8.91
N ALA A 293 -2.10 -11.89 8.54
CA ALA A 293 -1.79 -12.98 9.45
C ALA A 293 -0.83 -12.51 10.57
N ALA A 294 0.21 -11.75 10.24
CA ALA A 294 1.11 -11.15 11.21
C ALA A 294 0.36 -10.24 12.19
N LEU A 295 -0.61 -9.45 11.72
CA LEU A 295 -1.46 -8.64 12.60
C LEU A 295 -2.32 -9.48 13.56
N ALA A 296 -2.81 -10.63 13.10
CA ALA A 296 -3.54 -11.57 13.96
C ALA A 296 -2.63 -12.15 15.05
N LEU A 297 -1.44 -12.64 14.66
CA LEU A 297 -0.43 -13.20 15.58
C LEU A 297 0.09 -12.16 16.58
N ALA A 298 0.19 -10.90 16.15
CA ALA A 298 0.57 -9.78 16.99
C ALA A 298 -0.48 -9.41 18.07
N GLY A 299 -1.69 -9.99 18.01
CA GLY A 299 -2.74 -9.80 19.02
C GLY A 299 -3.99 -9.04 18.55
N ALA A 300 -4.16 -8.81 17.24
CA ALA A 300 -5.35 -8.15 16.69
C ALA A 300 -6.14 -9.05 15.71
N PRO A 301 -6.62 -10.24 16.16
CA PRO A 301 -7.28 -11.21 15.28
C PRO A 301 -8.62 -10.68 14.70
N ASP A 302 -9.32 -9.80 15.42
CA ASP A 302 -10.60 -9.25 14.96
C ASP A 302 -10.40 -8.26 13.81
N GLN A 303 -9.39 -7.40 13.94
CA GLN A 303 -8.95 -6.50 12.87
C GLN A 303 -8.49 -7.30 11.65
N ALA A 304 -7.72 -8.36 11.87
CA ALA A 304 -7.26 -9.24 10.80
C ALA A 304 -8.43 -9.94 10.06
N ARG A 305 -9.45 -10.41 10.78
CA ARG A 305 -10.67 -10.97 10.16
C ARG A 305 -11.43 -9.92 9.35
N ALA A 306 -11.55 -8.69 9.86
CA ALA A 306 -12.20 -7.60 9.14
C ALA A 306 -11.44 -7.21 7.86
N LEU A 307 -10.10 -7.13 7.92
CA LEU A 307 -9.24 -6.92 6.76
C LEU A 307 -9.38 -8.06 5.74
N THR A 308 -9.38 -9.30 6.20
CA THR A 308 -9.55 -10.50 5.36
C THR A 308 -10.85 -10.40 4.56
N ALA A 309 -11.98 -10.23 5.26
CA ALA A 309 -13.30 -10.13 4.65
C ALA A 309 -13.42 -8.95 3.68
N ARG A 310 -12.70 -7.85 3.94
CA ARG A 310 -12.78 -6.62 3.16
C ARG A 310 -11.94 -6.66 1.87
N TYR A 311 -10.76 -7.24 1.93
CA TYR A 311 -9.73 -7.03 0.90
C TYR A 311 -9.27 -8.29 0.17
N VAL A 312 -9.37 -9.48 0.78
CA VAL A 312 -8.78 -10.71 0.20
C VAL A 312 -9.72 -11.91 0.18
N ASP A 313 -10.87 -11.87 0.87
CA ASP A 313 -11.91 -12.88 0.75
C ASP A 313 -12.78 -12.65 -0.49
N PHE A 314 -12.55 -13.44 -1.53
CA PHE A 314 -13.31 -13.41 -2.78
C PHE A 314 -14.48 -14.40 -2.83
N GLY A 315 -14.79 -15.09 -1.72
CA GLY A 315 -15.95 -15.99 -1.60
C GLY A 315 -17.29 -15.35 -2.03
N PRO A 316 -17.57 -14.07 -1.69
CA PRO A 316 -18.74 -13.36 -2.18
C PRO A 316 -18.87 -13.27 -3.70
N ILE A 317 -17.75 -13.27 -4.43
CA ILE A 317 -17.76 -13.25 -5.90
C ILE A 317 -18.00 -14.64 -6.45
N GLN A 318 -17.38 -15.65 -5.85
CA GLN A 318 -17.59 -17.05 -6.25
C GLN A 318 -19.05 -17.45 -6.10
N ALA A 319 -19.74 -16.99 -5.06
CA ALA A 319 -21.16 -17.26 -4.85
C ALA A 319 -22.10 -16.58 -5.88
N LEU A 320 -21.61 -15.63 -6.68
CA LEU A 320 -22.38 -14.97 -7.74
C LEU A 320 -22.20 -15.60 -9.13
N ILE A 321 -21.27 -16.53 -9.28
CA ILE A 321 -20.90 -17.20 -10.53
C ILE A 321 -21.43 -18.63 -10.50
#